data_AF-A0A517Y203-F1
#
_entry.id   AF-A0A517Y203-F1
#
_cell.length_a   1.000
_cell.length_b   1.000
_cell.length_c   1.000
_cell.angle_alpha   90.00
_cell.angle_beta   90.00
_cell.angle_gamma   90.00
#
_symmetry.space_group_name_H-M   'P 1'
#
loop_
_entity.id
_entity.type
_entity.pdbx_description
1 polymer ?
#
loop_
_entity_poly.entity_id
_entity_poly.type
_entity_poly.pdbx_seq_one_letter_code
_entity_poly.pdbx_strand_id
1 'polypeptide(L)'
;MTRGRLARLGRAVFLPTTCTAAAPVRLRSPADVLALLEAETARVRADSAADPVARARAVGTLARVALSAIEADQMAARVAALEAVLARRRPA
;
A
#
# COMPACT_ATOMS: atom_id res chain seq x y z
N MET A 1 12.58 -36.56 4.40
CA MET A 1 13.26 -35.33 3.94
C MET A 1 12.44 -34.68 2.84
N THR A 2 11.96 -33.48 3.12
CA THR A 2 10.91 -32.70 2.47
C THR A 2 11.42 -31.91 1.26
N ARG A 3 11.24 -32.44 0.04
CA ARG A 3 11.58 -31.74 -1.23
C ARG A 3 10.39 -31.27 -2.07
N GLY A 4 9.15 -31.48 -1.62
CA GLY A 4 7.96 -31.24 -2.45
C GLY A 4 7.28 -29.87 -2.35
N ARG A 5 7.62 -29.02 -1.36
CA ARG A 5 6.86 -27.79 -1.09
C ARG A 5 7.42 -26.50 -1.72
N LEU A 6 8.72 -26.44 -2.03
CA LEU A 6 9.34 -25.23 -2.62
C LEU A 6 9.11 -25.10 -4.12
N ALA A 7 8.76 -26.18 -4.82
CA ALA A 7 8.48 -26.14 -6.26
C ALA A 7 7.23 -25.33 -6.64
N ARG A 8 6.36 -24.99 -5.66
CA ARG A 8 5.13 -24.22 -5.90
C ARG A 8 5.28 -22.70 -5.76
N LEU A 9 6.42 -22.20 -5.29
CA LEU A 9 6.63 -20.75 -5.10
C LEU A 9 7.48 -20.10 -6.21
N GLY A 10 8.05 -20.89 -7.13
CA GLY A 10 8.95 -20.40 -8.18
C GLY A 10 8.29 -19.80 -9.42
N ARG A 11 6.98 -19.55 -9.40
CA ARG A 11 6.29 -18.91 -10.52
C ARG A 11 5.30 -17.86 -10.01
N ALA A 12 5.81 -16.94 -9.19
CA ALA A 12 5.29 -15.58 -9.25
C ALA A 12 5.51 -15.13 -10.69
N VAL A 13 4.47 -15.29 -11.50
CA VAL A 13 4.47 -14.86 -12.89
C VAL A 13 4.67 -13.36 -12.83
N PHE A 14 5.90 -12.93 -13.06
CA PHE A 14 6.23 -11.57 -13.47
C PHE A 14 5.65 -11.44 -14.87
N LEU A 15 4.32 -11.31 -14.97
CA LEU A 15 3.70 -10.84 -16.19
C LEU A 15 4.25 -9.42 -16.36
N PRO A 16 4.88 -9.10 -17.50
CA PRO A 16 5.14 -7.71 -17.84
C PRO A 16 3.75 -7.08 -18.02
N THR A 17 3.18 -6.57 -16.93
CA THR A 17 2.11 -5.61 -17.03
C THR A 17 2.77 -4.46 -17.76
N THR A 18 2.30 -4.16 -18.97
CA THR A 18 2.62 -2.91 -19.66
C THR A 18 2.09 -1.81 -18.76
N CYS A 19 2.91 -1.42 -17.78
CA CYS A 19 2.70 -0.25 -16.97
C CYS A 19 2.91 0.90 -17.95
N THR A 20 1.83 1.33 -18.59
CA THR A 20 1.80 2.62 -19.28
C THR A 20 2.34 3.61 -18.27
N ALA A 21 3.54 4.11 -18.52
CA ALA A 21 4.30 4.91 -17.57
C ALA A 21 3.49 6.18 -17.28
N ALA A 22 2.62 6.10 -16.27
CA ALA A 22 1.96 7.25 -15.71
C ALA A 22 3.07 8.15 -15.17
N ALA A 23 2.93 9.46 -15.38
CA ALA A 23 3.88 10.44 -14.87
C ALA A 23 4.18 10.15 -13.38
N PRO A 24 5.43 10.30 -12.94
CA PRO A 24 5.81 9.91 -11.59
C PRO A 24 4.96 10.64 -10.55
N VAL A 25 4.21 9.88 -9.75
CA VAL A 25 3.41 10.42 -8.66
C VAL A 25 4.36 10.86 -7.54
N ARG A 26 4.35 12.16 -7.23
CA ARG A 26 5.13 12.75 -6.13
C ARG A 26 4.30 12.67 -4.84
N LEU A 27 4.67 11.75 -3.95
CA LEU A 27 4.05 11.62 -2.62
C LEU A 27 4.76 12.56 -1.64
N ARG A 28 4.03 13.46 -1.00
CA ARG A 28 4.57 14.44 -0.03
C ARG A 28 3.98 14.25 1.36
N SER A 29 2.80 13.67 1.45
CA SER A 29 2.05 13.46 2.68
C SER A 29 1.43 12.06 2.72
N PRO A 30 1.07 11.56 3.92
CA PRO A 30 0.26 10.34 4.04
C PRO A 30 -1.06 10.40 3.26
N ALA A 31 -1.67 11.58 3.17
CA ALA A 31 -2.88 11.80 2.39
C ALA A 31 -2.67 11.52 0.89
N ASP A 32 -1.49 11.85 0.34
CA ASP A 32 -1.17 11.55 -1.06
C ASP A 32 -1.09 10.05 -1.33
N VAL A 33 -0.62 9.27 -0.34
CA VAL A 33 -0.56 7.81 -0.42
C VAL A 33 -1.98 7.23 -0.48
N LEU A 34 -2.88 7.72 0.38
CA LEU A 34 -4.28 7.28 0.39
C LEU A 34 -4.99 7.64 -0.91
N ALA A 35 -4.78 8.85 -1.43
CA ALA A 35 -5.34 9.29 -2.71
C ALA A 35 -4.83 8.43 -3.88
N LEU A 36 -3.54 8.06 -3.88
CA LEU A 36 -3.00 7.15 -4.88
C LEU A 36 -3.67 5.77 -4.80
N LEU A 37 -3.80 5.20 -3.60
CA LEU A 37 -4.40 3.88 -3.40
C LEU A 37 -5.88 3.86 -3.79
N GLU A 38 -6.61 4.94 -3.53
CA GLU A 38 -7.98 5.11 -4.00
C GLU A 38 -8.06 5.08 -5.54
N ALA A 39 -7.20 5.86 -6.21
CA ALA A 39 -7.16 5.92 -7.67
C ALA A 39 -6.77 4.59 -8.33
N GLU A 40 -5.81 3.85 -7.75
CA GLU A 40 -5.44 2.51 -8.22
C GLU A 40 -6.57 1.50 -7.96
N THR A 41 -7.24 1.57 -6.81
CA THR A 41 -8.38 0.70 -6.50
C THR A 41 -9.53 0.93 -7.48
N ALA A 42 -9.83 2.19 -7.82
CA ALA A 42 -10.83 2.54 -8.82
C ALA A 42 -10.47 1.98 -10.20
N ARG A 43 -9.20 2.10 -10.62
CA ARG A 43 -8.71 1.53 -11.89
C ARG A 43 -8.86 0.01 -11.94
N VAL A 44 -8.43 -0.70 -10.90
CA VAL A 44 -8.57 -2.17 -10.81
C VAL A 44 -10.04 -2.58 -10.84
N ARG A 45 -10.94 -1.82 -10.20
CA ARG A 45 -12.38 -2.10 -10.21
C ARG A 45 -13.02 -1.85 -11.58
N ALA A 46 -12.54 -0.85 -12.31
CA ALA A 46 -13.06 -0.48 -13.64
C ALA A 46 -12.55 -1.39 -14.76
N ASP A 47 -11.46 -2.14 -14.56
CA ASP A 47 -10.93 -3.08 -15.54
C ASP A 47 -11.87 -4.28 -15.72
N SER A 48 -12.76 -4.19 -16.72
CA SER A 48 -13.71 -5.24 -17.09
C SER A 48 -13.07 -6.46 -17.74
N ALA A 49 -11.83 -6.35 -18.25
CA ALA A 49 -11.11 -7.45 -18.89
C ALA A 49 -10.39 -8.36 -17.87
N ALA A 50 -10.18 -7.87 -16.64
CA ALA A 50 -9.57 -8.66 -15.58
C ALA A 50 -10.46 -9.85 -15.13
N ASP A 51 -9.81 -10.99 -14.88
CA ASP A 51 -10.42 -12.13 -14.19
C ASP A 51 -10.98 -11.70 -12.81
N PRO A 52 -12.22 -12.07 -12.43
CA PRO A 52 -12.83 -11.64 -11.18
C PRO A 52 -12.02 -12.01 -9.93
N VAL A 53 -11.38 -13.19 -9.91
CA VAL A 53 -10.57 -13.64 -8.77
C VAL A 53 -9.27 -12.84 -8.69
N ALA A 54 -8.61 -12.61 -9.83
CA ALA A 54 -7.43 -11.74 -9.90
C ALA A 54 -7.75 -10.31 -9.45
N ARG A 55 -8.89 -9.75 -9.89
CA ARG A 55 -9.37 -8.42 -9.48
C ARG A 55 -9.59 -8.34 -7.97
N ALA A 56 -10.28 -9.32 -7.39
CA ALA A 56 -10.52 -9.36 -5.95
C ALA A 56 -9.20 -9.45 -5.14
N ARG A 57 -8.23 -10.24 -5.60
CA ARG A 57 -6.90 -10.32 -4.97
C ARG A 57 -6.12 -9.02 -5.06
N ALA A 58 -6.18 -8.34 -6.21
CA ALA A 58 -5.54 -7.05 -6.39
C ALA A 58 -6.15 -6.00 -5.45
N VAL A 59 -7.48 -5.89 -5.39
CA VAL A 59 -8.18 -5.00 -4.45
C VAL A 59 -7.85 -5.33 -3.00
N GLY A 60 -7.86 -6.61 -2.62
CA GLY A 60 -7.50 -7.02 -1.25
C GLY A 60 -6.05 -6.67 -0.90
N THR A 61 -5.14 -6.74 -1.86
CA THR A 61 -3.75 -6.32 -1.67
C THR A 61 -3.63 -4.82 -1.47
N LEU A 62 -4.34 -4.02 -2.27
CA LEU A 62 -4.38 -2.56 -2.12
C LEU A 62 -5.00 -2.15 -0.78
N ALA A 63 -6.08 -2.82 -0.36
CA ALA A 63 -6.72 -2.58 0.94
C ALA A 63 -5.77 -2.84 2.11
N ARG A 64 -4.96 -3.88 2.06
CA ARG A 64 -3.94 -4.17 3.08
C ARG A 64 -2.88 -3.06 3.15
N VAL A 65 -2.43 -2.56 2.00
CA VAL A 65 -1.47 -1.44 1.95
C VAL A 65 -2.11 -0.16 2.48
N ALA A 66 -3.38 0.09 2.16
CA ALA A 66 -4.12 1.25 2.67
C ALA A 66 -4.23 1.22 4.20
N LEU A 67 -4.54 0.06 4.78
CA LEU A 67 -4.57 -0.09 6.23
C LEU A 67 -3.22 0.25 6.87
N SER A 68 -2.12 -0.26 6.33
CA SER A 68 -0.78 0.05 6.84
C SER A 68 -0.41 1.54 6.69
N ALA A 69 -0.88 2.21 5.63
CA ALA A 69 -0.68 3.65 5.47
C ALA A 69 -1.43 4.46 6.53
N ILE A 70 -2.67 4.08 6.86
CA ILE A 70 -3.47 4.70 7.92
C ILE A 70 -2.81 4.50 9.28
N GLU A 71 -2.35 3.28 9.58
CA GLU A 71 -1.66 2.96 10.84
C GLU A 71 -0.38 3.80 11.01
N ALA A 72 0.39 3.98 9.94
CA ALA A 72 1.59 4.80 9.95
C ALA A 72 1.29 6.28 10.23
N ASP A 73 0.24 6.83 9.62
CA ASP A 73 -0.20 8.21 9.84
C ASP A 73 -0.63 8.44 11.30
N GLN A 74 -1.43 7.53 11.85
CA GLN A 74 -1.83 7.58 13.26
C GLN A 74 -0.63 7.49 14.21
N MET A 75 0.36 6.64 13.89
CA MET A 75 1.58 6.53 14.68
C MET A 75 2.37 7.84 14.65
N ALA A 76 2.52 8.46 13.47
CA ALA A 76 3.19 9.75 13.33
C ALA A 76 2.50 10.84 14.16
N ALA A 77 1.17 10.91 14.13
CA ALA A 77 0.39 11.85 14.93
C ALA A 77 0.61 11.65 16.44
N ARG A 78 0.67 10.39 16.90
CA ARG A 78 0.93 10.07 18.32
C ARG A 78 2.34 10.47 18.74
N VAL A 79 3.34 10.23 17.90
CA VAL A 79 4.73 10.66 18.17
C VAL A 79 4.80 12.17 18.28
N ALA A 80 4.23 12.91 17.32
CA ALA A 80 4.21 14.36 17.35
C ALA A 80 3.52 14.92 18.61
N ALA A 81 2.43 14.30 19.05
CA ALA A 81 1.74 14.67 20.29
C ALA A 81 2.62 14.44 21.54
N LEU A 82 3.36 13.32 21.59
CA LEU A 82 4.29 13.03 22.68
C LEU A 82 5.47 14.00 22.69
N GLU A 83 6.07 14.30 21.54
CA GLU A 83 7.14 15.28 21.40
C GLU A 83 6.69 16.67 21.89
N ALA A 84 5.48 17.09 21.56
CA ALA A 84 4.92 18.35 22.04
C ALA A 84 4.72 18.39 23.56
N VAL A 85 4.41 17.26 24.20
CA VAL A 85 4.33 17.17 25.67
C VAL A 85 5.72 17.19 26.30
N LEU A 86 6.68 16.48 25.74
CA LEU A 86 8.05 16.43 26.24
C LEU A 86 8.76 17.79 26.10
N ALA A 87 8.56 18.49 24.98
CA ALA A 87 9.09 19.83 24.77
C ALA A 87 8.59 20.81 25.85
N ARG A 88 7.33 20.70 26.26
CA ARG A 88 6.74 21.52 27.34
C ARG A 88 7.27 21.18 28.74
N ARG A 89 7.81 19.98 28.94
CA ARG A 89 8.34 19.51 30.23
C ARG A 89 9.83 19.73 30.40
N ARG A 90 10.54 20.14 29.33
CA ARG A 90 11.98 20.38 29.41
C ARG A 90 12.22 21.64 30.27
N PRO A 91 12.91 21.53 31.42
CA PRO A 91 13.29 22.71 32.18
C PRO A 91 14.22 23.58 31.33
N ALA A 92 14.08 24.90 31.49
CA ALA A 92 14.91 25.91 30.83
C ALA A 92 16.40 25.71 31.13
#